data_AF-A0A2D7VQJ8-F1
#
_entry.id   AF-A0A2D7VQJ8-F1
#
_cell.length_a   1.000
_cell.length_b   1.000
_cell.length_c   1.000
_cell.angle_alpha   90.00
_cell.angle_beta   90.00
_cell.angle_gamma   90.00
#
_symmetry.space_group_name_H-M   'P 1'
#
loop_
_entity.id
_entity.type
_entity.pdbx_description
1 polymer ?
#
loop_
_entity_poly.entity_id
_entity_poly.type
_entity_poly.pdbx_seq_one_letter_code
_entity_poly.pdbx_strand_id
1 'polypeptide(L)'
;MATPFLFYLYKFAPSDSKIWETPFGTIESGEFKSAQIYLHALVTKLTFIILTATWFLTSRNWWKYAILVPLTMFLFQLSGVINYKISYIDEFDFWYSIPVILPIIFLLIFISYRISKRSKIAEQLHQEASEEVRKLMSDEL
;
A
#
# COMPACT_ATOMS: atom_id res chain seq x y z
N MET A 1 -4.93 14.13 4.67
CA MET A 1 -4.96 14.58 6.09
C MET A 1 -4.90 13.43 7.10
N ALA A 2 -5.25 12.18 6.77
CA ALA A 2 -5.22 11.05 7.73
C ALA A 2 -3.83 10.39 7.91
N THR A 3 -2.92 10.50 6.95
CA THR A 3 -1.61 9.83 6.95
C THR A 3 -0.71 10.12 8.18
N PRO A 4 -0.68 11.34 8.74
CA PRO A 4 0.08 11.61 9.96
C PRO A 4 -0.44 10.86 11.20
N PHE A 5 -1.75 10.61 11.29
CA PHE A 5 -2.32 9.90 12.45
C PHE A 5 -1.94 8.43 12.48
N LEU A 6 -1.90 7.77 11.31
CA LEU A 6 -1.41 6.39 11.18
C LEU A 6 0.01 6.25 11.71
N PHE A 7 0.87 7.23 11.45
CA PHE A 7 2.26 7.21 11.92
C PHE A 7 2.38 7.23 13.45
N TYR A 8 1.44 7.82 14.19
CA TYR A 8 1.55 7.92 15.65
C TYR A 8 1.03 6.70 16.42
N LEU A 9 0.45 5.71 15.74
CA LEU A 9 -0.13 4.52 16.37
C LEU A 9 0.87 3.75 17.24
N TYR A 10 2.16 3.75 16.87
CA TYR A 10 3.17 3.05 17.66
C TYR A 10 3.35 3.65 19.07
N LYS A 11 2.97 4.91 19.31
CA LYS A 11 3.13 5.56 20.62
C LYS A 11 2.24 4.97 21.72
N PHE A 12 1.20 4.23 21.35
CA PHE A 12 0.33 3.55 22.32
C PHE A 12 0.97 2.29 22.91
N ALA A 13 2.04 1.78 22.29
CA ALA A 13 2.74 0.61 22.77
C ALA A 13 3.78 0.96 23.85
N PRO A 14 4.06 0.03 24.79
CA PRO A 14 5.00 0.25 25.87
C PRO A 14 6.42 0.44 25.34
N SER A 15 7.08 1.48 25.86
CA SER A 15 8.45 1.86 25.49
C SER A 15 9.52 1.00 26.16
N ASP A 16 9.19 0.44 27.31
CA ASP A 16 10.05 -0.24 28.28
C ASP A 16 9.85 -1.77 28.31
N SER A 17 8.80 -2.26 27.64
CA SER A 17 8.50 -3.69 27.54
C SER A 17 8.66 -4.22 26.12
N LYS A 18 9.14 -5.46 26.01
CA LYS A 18 9.14 -6.24 24.76
C LYS A 18 7.78 -6.87 24.44
N ILE A 19 6.90 -6.98 25.43
CA ILE A 19 5.60 -7.61 25.31
C ILE A 19 4.54 -6.53 25.49
N TRP A 20 3.61 -6.46 24.54
CA TRP A 20 2.43 -5.62 24.64
C TRP A 20 1.17 -6.47 24.62
N GLU A 21 0.51 -6.53 25.78
CA GLU A 21 -0.79 -7.18 25.92
C GLU A 21 -1.88 -6.23 25.43
N THR A 22 -2.61 -6.63 24.39
CA THR A 22 -3.76 -5.88 23.88
C THR A 22 -5.02 -6.75 23.97
N PRO A 23 -6.22 -6.16 24.01
CA PRO A 23 -7.47 -6.91 23.96
C PRO A 23 -7.62 -7.82 22.72
N PHE A 24 -6.82 -7.59 21.67
CA PHE A 24 -6.83 -8.34 20.42
C PHE A 24 -5.74 -9.41 20.33
N GLY A 25 -4.90 -9.53 21.38
CA GLY A 25 -3.79 -10.48 21.45
C GLY A 25 -2.49 -9.86 21.97
N THR A 26 -1.48 -10.71 22.11
CA THR A 26 -0.15 -10.35 22.61
C THR A 26 0.79 -10.05 21.45
N ILE A 27 1.41 -8.86 21.47
CA ILE A 27 2.43 -8.46 20.49
C ILE A 27 3.80 -8.56 21.15
N GLU A 28 4.64 -9.44 20.64
CA GLU A 28 6.04 -9.57 21.04
C GLU A 28 6.95 -8.82 20.07
N SER A 29 7.92 -8.07 20.62
CA SER A 29 8.89 -7.31 19.83
C SER A 29 10.07 -8.13 19.34
N GLY A 30 10.21 -9.39 19.81
CA GLY A 30 11.36 -10.25 19.53
C GLY A 30 12.71 -9.57 19.76
N GLU A 31 13.52 -9.49 18.70
CA GLU A 31 14.87 -8.88 18.73
C GLU A 31 14.86 -7.34 18.84
N PHE A 32 13.71 -6.69 18.62
CA PHE A 32 13.60 -5.25 18.86
C PHE A 32 13.67 -4.94 20.36
N LYS A 33 14.25 -3.78 20.71
CA LYS A 33 14.47 -3.39 22.12
C LYS A 33 13.17 -3.21 22.93
N SER A 34 12.08 -2.84 22.26
CA SER A 34 10.75 -2.75 22.86
C SER A 34 9.64 -2.91 21.82
N ALA A 35 8.42 -3.20 22.28
CA ALA A 35 7.21 -3.31 21.45
C ALA A 35 6.94 -2.01 20.69
N GLN A 36 7.22 -0.86 21.31
CA GLN A 36 7.11 0.44 20.66
C GLN A 36 8.02 0.59 19.43
N ILE A 37 9.28 0.15 19.51
CA ILE A 37 10.22 0.26 18.37
C ILE A 37 9.81 -0.69 17.24
N TYR A 38 9.39 -1.91 17.59
CA TYR A 38 8.86 -2.87 16.63
C TYR A 38 7.66 -2.29 15.87
N LEU A 39 6.69 -1.73 16.59
CA LEU A 39 5.51 -1.12 15.99
C LEU A 39 5.84 0.13 15.19
N HIS A 40 6.79 0.94 15.62
CA HIS A 40 7.28 2.05 14.83
C HIS A 40 7.83 1.57 13.48
N ALA A 41 8.65 0.50 13.51
CA ALA A 41 9.21 -0.10 12.31
C ALA A 41 8.14 -0.68 11.39
N LEU A 42 7.09 -1.29 11.93
CA LEU A 42 5.94 -1.80 11.16
C LEU A 42 5.10 -0.68 10.55
N VAL A 43 4.62 0.25 11.39
CA VAL A 43 3.71 1.34 11.01
C VAL A 43 4.32 2.22 9.94
N THR A 44 5.61 2.52 10.05
CA THR A 44 6.32 3.31 9.03
C THR A 44 6.27 2.63 7.67
N LYS A 45 6.54 1.32 7.61
CA LYS A 45 6.61 0.54 6.36
C LYS A 45 5.21 0.39 5.76
N LEU A 46 4.21 0.08 6.59
CA LEU A 46 2.81 0.02 6.17
C LEU A 46 2.32 1.36 5.62
N THR A 47 2.70 2.48 6.25
CA THR A 47 2.33 3.81 5.77
C THR A 47 2.87 4.07 4.36
N PHE A 48 4.15 3.75 4.11
CA PHE A 48 4.73 3.89 2.77
C PHE A 48 4.10 2.94 1.74
N ILE A 49 3.79 1.70 2.12
CA ILE A 49 3.10 0.74 1.26
C ILE A 49 1.72 1.25 0.88
N ILE A 50 0.92 1.71 1.84
CA ILE A 50 -0.43 2.26 1.58
C ILE A 50 -0.35 3.49 0.68
N LEU A 51 0.60 4.39 0.94
CA LEU A 51 0.80 5.59 0.13
C LEU A 51 1.14 5.25 -1.32
N THR A 52 2.14 4.39 -1.54
CA THR A 52 2.60 3.99 -2.88
C THR A 52 1.56 3.14 -3.60
N ALA A 53 0.86 2.24 -2.90
CA ALA A 53 -0.24 1.44 -3.47
C ALA A 53 -1.42 2.34 -3.88
N THR A 54 -1.84 3.28 -3.01
CA THR A 54 -2.91 4.23 -3.35
C THR A 54 -2.53 5.08 -4.55
N TRP A 55 -1.29 5.58 -4.57
CA TRP A 55 -0.78 6.37 -5.68
C TRP A 55 -0.72 5.59 -7.00
N PHE A 56 -0.30 4.32 -6.95
CA PHE A 56 -0.33 3.43 -8.11
C PHE A 56 -1.75 3.19 -8.63
N LEU A 57 -2.71 2.97 -7.73
CA LEU A 57 -4.10 2.70 -8.09
C LEU A 57 -4.81 3.92 -8.69
N THR A 58 -4.50 5.12 -8.21
CA THR A 58 -5.11 6.37 -8.71
C THR A 58 -4.42 6.90 -9.97
N SER A 59 -3.15 6.57 -10.20
CA SER A 59 -2.41 7.00 -11.38
C SER A 59 -2.89 6.29 -12.66
N ARG A 60 -3.24 7.07 -13.69
CA ARG A 60 -3.69 6.56 -15.00
C ARG A 60 -2.58 6.51 -16.05
N ASN A 61 -1.43 7.10 -15.76
CA ASN A 61 -0.35 7.25 -16.72
C ASN A 61 0.57 6.02 -16.75
N TRP A 62 1.35 5.87 -17.82
CA TRP A 62 2.28 4.75 -17.98
C TRP A 62 3.39 4.73 -16.92
N TRP A 63 3.83 5.91 -16.43
CA TRP A 63 4.89 6.01 -15.42
C TRP A 63 4.50 5.43 -14.05
N LYS A 64 3.22 5.10 -13.83
CA LYS A 64 2.76 4.47 -12.59
C LYS A 64 3.51 3.18 -12.27
N TYR A 65 3.98 2.43 -13.28
CA TYR A 65 4.75 1.20 -13.04
C TYR A 65 6.09 1.47 -12.35
N ALA A 66 6.66 2.68 -12.45
CA ALA A 66 7.84 3.06 -11.68
C ALA A 66 7.55 3.12 -10.17
N ILE A 67 6.30 3.35 -9.76
CA ILE A 67 5.87 3.34 -8.34
C ILE A 67 5.93 1.92 -7.76
N LEU A 68 5.88 0.87 -8.59
CA LEU A 68 6.00 -0.51 -8.12
C LEU A 68 7.40 -0.81 -7.57
N VAL A 69 8.43 -0.07 -7.99
CA VAL A 69 9.80 -0.21 -7.47
C VAL A 69 9.88 0.14 -5.97
N PRO A 70 9.53 1.37 -5.52
CA PRO A 70 9.53 1.69 -4.10
C PRO A 70 8.52 0.85 -3.32
N LEU A 71 7.36 0.51 -3.91
CA LEU A 71 6.40 -0.39 -3.26
C LEU A 71 7.03 -1.76 -2.96
N THR A 72 7.70 -2.37 -3.94
CA THR A 72 8.40 -3.66 -3.77
C THR A 72 9.49 -3.57 -2.70
N MET A 73 10.26 -2.48 -2.69
CA MET A 73 11.28 -2.25 -1.68
C MET A 73 10.69 -2.21 -0.27
N PHE A 74 9.58 -1.49 -0.06
CA PHE A 74 8.93 -1.42 1.25
C PHE A 74 8.24 -2.73 1.65
N LEU A 75 7.71 -3.51 0.70
CA LEU A 75 7.18 -4.85 0.97
C LEU A 75 8.28 -5.82 1.41
N PHE A 76 9.46 -5.74 0.79
CA PHE A 76 10.64 -6.50 1.22
C PHE A 76 11.06 -6.12 2.64
N GLN A 77 11.21 -4.81 2.92
CA GLN A 77 11.54 -4.33 4.26
C GLN A 77 10.49 -4.73 5.30
N LEU A 78 9.20 -4.71 4.94
CA LEU A 78 8.13 -5.15 5.83
C LEU A 78 8.25 -6.65 6.14
N SER A 79 8.58 -7.46 5.13
CA SER A 79 8.77 -8.90 5.31
C SER A 79 9.90 -9.20 6.29
N GLY A 80 11.02 -8.45 6.23
CA GLY A 80 12.10 -8.55 7.21
C GLY A 80 11.68 -8.16 8.63
N VAL A 81 10.88 -7.08 8.77
CA VAL A 81 10.36 -6.67 10.09
C VAL A 81 9.41 -7.71 10.68
N ILE A 82 8.54 -8.33 9.88
CA ILE A 82 7.62 -9.36 10.36
C ILE A 82 8.37 -10.64 10.75
N ASN A 83 9.42 -11.00 10.01
CA ASN A 83 10.28 -12.16 10.29
C ASN A 83 11.41 -11.84 11.28
N TYR A 84 11.09 -11.09 12.35
CA TYR A 84 12.05 -10.60 13.35
C TYR A 84 12.75 -11.69 14.19
N LYS A 85 12.37 -12.98 14.03
CA LYS A 85 12.97 -14.11 14.76
C LYS A 85 14.30 -14.58 14.16
N ILE A 86 14.70 -14.01 13.02
CA ILE A 86 15.99 -14.28 12.40
C ILE A 86 16.98 -13.28 13.01
N SER A 87 18.05 -13.80 13.60
CA SER A 87 19.02 -13.09 14.47
C SER A 87 19.55 -11.77 13.89
N TYR A 88 19.47 -11.58 12.57
CA TYR A 88 19.73 -10.31 11.90
C TYR A 88 18.72 -10.07 10.77
N ILE A 89 17.98 -8.95 10.83
CA ILE A 89 17.18 -8.42 9.71
C ILE A 89 18.05 -8.26 8.44
N ASP A 90 19.36 -8.09 8.62
CA ASP A 90 20.37 -7.95 7.56
C ASP A 90 20.63 -9.25 6.77
N GLU A 91 20.32 -10.42 7.35
CA GLU A 91 20.49 -11.73 6.70
C GLU A 91 19.21 -12.20 5.98
N PHE A 92 18.14 -11.41 6.02
CA PHE A 92 16.90 -11.76 5.33
C PHE A 92 17.04 -11.56 3.81
N ASP A 93 17.26 -12.66 3.09
CA ASP A 93 17.41 -12.63 1.64
C ASP A 93 16.12 -12.24 0.92
N PHE A 94 16.29 -11.40 -0.11
CA PHE A 94 15.20 -10.96 -1.00
C PHE A 94 14.40 -12.14 -1.58
N TRP A 95 15.08 -13.24 -1.93
CA TRP A 95 14.44 -14.42 -2.51
C TRP A 95 13.36 -15.05 -1.62
N TYR A 96 13.53 -15.01 -0.29
CA TYR A 96 12.52 -15.55 0.64
C TYR A 96 11.24 -14.70 0.67
N SER A 97 11.32 -13.42 0.30
CA SER A 97 10.16 -12.51 0.29
C SER A 97 9.32 -12.60 -0.99
N ILE A 98 9.90 -13.10 -2.09
CA ILE A 98 9.26 -13.14 -3.41
C ILE A 98 7.87 -13.82 -3.40
N PRO A 99 7.68 -14.99 -2.73
CA PRO A 99 6.36 -15.63 -2.69
C PRO A 99 5.27 -14.78 -2.05
N VAL A 100 5.63 -13.84 -1.18
CA VAL A 100 4.68 -12.91 -0.54
C VAL A 100 4.49 -11.65 -1.39
N ILE A 101 5.57 -11.11 -1.94
CA ILE A 101 5.54 -9.86 -2.71
C ILE A 101 4.79 -10.01 -4.04
N LEU A 102 5.06 -11.09 -4.80
CA LEU A 102 4.51 -11.25 -6.15
C LEU A 102 2.97 -11.27 -6.18
N PRO A 103 2.26 -12.02 -5.31
CA PRO A 103 0.81 -11.99 -5.27
C PRO A 103 0.24 -10.58 -5.00
N ILE A 104 0.90 -9.80 -4.12
CA ILE A 104 0.47 -8.44 -3.79
C ILE A 104 0.61 -7.52 -5.01
N ILE A 105 1.74 -7.59 -5.71
CA ILE A 105 1.98 -6.80 -6.92
C ILE A 105 1.00 -7.19 -8.03
N PHE A 106 0.79 -8.49 -8.25
CA PHE A 106 -0.16 -8.97 -9.26
C PHE A 106 -1.59 -8.50 -8.97
N LEU A 107 -2.02 -8.60 -7.71
CA LEU A 107 -3.34 -8.14 -7.26
C LEU A 107 -3.50 -6.62 -7.48
N LEU A 108 -2.49 -5.81 -7.16
CA LEU A 108 -2.55 -4.37 -7.40
C LEU A 108 -2.62 -4.01 -8.89
N ILE A 109 -1.84 -4.68 -9.74
CA ILE A 109 -1.91 -4.50 -11.20
C ILE A 109 -3.30 -4.89 -11.71
N PHE A 110 -3.84 -6.02 -11.25
CA PHE A 110 -5.17 -6.48 -11.62
C PHE A 110 -6.26 -5.48 -11.25
N ILE A 111 -6.25 -4.96 -10.01
CA ILE A 111 -7.19 -3.93 -9.56
C ILE A 111 -7.04 -2.65 -10.41
N SER A 112 -5.81 -2.18 -10.64
CA SER A 112 -5.54 -1.00 -11.47
C SER A 112 -6.07 -1.16 -12.89
N TYR A 113 -5.91 -2.35 -13.48
CA TYR A 113 -6.44 -2.68 -14.81
C TYR A 113 -7.98 -2.62 -14.83
N ARG A 114 -8.64 -3.20 -13.82
CA ARG A 114 -10.12 -3.18 -13.71
C ARG A 114 -10.67 -1.76 -13.57
N ILE A 115 -10.04 -0.93 -12.73
CA ILE A 115 -10.41 0.49 -12.56
C ILE A 115 -10.25 1.23 -13.89
N SER A 116 -9.10 1.05 -14.55
CA SER A 116 -8.80 1.72 -15.83
C SER A 116 -9.82 1.35 -16.91
N LYS A 117 -10.22 0.07 -17.01
CA LYS A 117 -11.22 -0.38 -17.98
C LYS A 117 -12.59 0.26 -17.73
N ARG A 118 -13.04 0.32 -16.46
CA ARG A 118 -14.33 0.94 -16.11
C ARG A 118 -14.33 2.43 -16.41
N SER A 119 -13.24 3.15 -16.12
CA SER A 119 -13.14 4.58 -16.41
C SER A 119 -13.24 4.90 -17.89
N LYS A 120 -12.59 4.09 -18.76
CA LYS A 120 -12.65 4.30 -20.21
C LYS A 120 -14.06 4.17 -20.77
N ILE A 121 -14.82 3.17 -20.31
CA ILE A 121 -16.21 2.96 -20.74
C ILE A 121 -17.09 4.14 -20.32
N ALA A 122 -16.96 4.60 -19.07
CA ALA A 122 -17.72 5.76 -18.59
C ALA A 122 -17.42 7.02 -19.43
N GLU A 123 -16.14 7.24 -19.76
CA GLU A 123 -15.71 8.40 -20.55
C GLU A 123 -16.25 8.35 -21.99
N GLN A 124 -16.28 7.17 -22.61
CA GLN A 124 -16.88 6.97 -23.93
C GLN A 124 -18.39 7.25 -23.93
N LEU A 125 -19.13 6.75 -22.93
CA LEU A 125 -20.57 7.01 -22.81
C LEU A 125 -20.87 8.49 -22.59
N HIS A 126 -20.05 9.19 -21.80
CA HIS A 126 -20.18 10.62 -21.59
C HIS A 126 -19.92 11.43 -22.87
N GLN A 127 -18.94 11.02 -23.67
CA GLN A 127 -18.64 11.65 -24.96
C GLN A 127 -19.80 11.47 -25.95
N GLU A 128 -20.32 10.25 -26.09
CA GLU A 128 -21.45 9.93 -26.98
C GLU A 128 -22.71 10.73 -26.61
N ALA A 129 -23.08 10.75 -25.32
CA ALA A 129 -24.22 11.54 -24.84
C ALA A 129 -24.02 13.06 -25.06
N SER A 130 -22.80 13.57 -24.88
CA SER A 130 -22.51 14.99 -25.09
C SER A 130 -22.55 15.39 -26.56
N GLU A 131 -22.10 14.51 -27.46
CA GLU A 131 -22.17 14.71 -28.90
C GLU A 131 -23.61 14.71 -29.40
N GLU A 132 -24.45 13.80 -28.89
CA GLU A 132 -25.87 13.74 -29.24
C GLU A 132 -26.63 14.99 -28.80
N VAL A 133 -26.43 15.43 -27.54
CA VAL A 133 -27.00 16.70 -27.05
C VAL A 133 -26.55 17.88 -27.90
N ARG A 134 -25.27 17.94 -28.29
CA ARG A 134 -24.75 19.02 -29.13
C ARG A 134 -25.40 19.04 -30.52
N LYS A 135 -25.67 17.87 -31.09
CA LYS A 135 -26.33 17.73 -32.40
C LYS A 135 -27.78 18.23 -32.35
N LEU A 136 -28.53 17.87 -31.31
CA LEU A 136 -29.91 18.36 -31.13
C LEU A 136 -29.96 19.89 -31.00
N MET A 137 -29.04 20.47 -30.22
CA MET A 137 -28.94 21.92 -30.06
C MET A 137 -28.55 22.66 -31.35
N SER A 138 -27.80 22.02 -32.26
CA SER A 138 -27.45 22.62 -33.56
C SER A 138 -28.55 22.50 -34.61
N ASP A 139 -29.43 21.50 -34.49
CA ASP A 139 -30.55 21.28 -35.42
C ASP A 139 -31.76 22.20 -35.10
N GLU A 140 -31.85 22.74 -33.88
CA GLU A 140 -32.89 23.70 -33.46
C GLU A 140 -32.58 25.19 -33.77
N LEU A 141 -31.38 25.50 -34.29
CA LEU A 141 -30.89 26.86 -34.61
C LEU A 141 -30.88 27.12 -36.12
#